data_AF-I1XM43-F1
#
_entry.id   AF-I1XM43-F1
#
_cell.length_a   1.000
_cell.length_b   1.000
_cell.length_c   1.000
_cell.angle_alpha   90.00
_cell.angle_beta   90.00
_cell.angle_gamma   90.00
#
_symmetry.space_group_name_H-M   'P 1'
#
loop_
_entity.id
_entity.type
_entity.pdbx_description
1 polymer ?
#
loop_
_entity_poly.entity_id
_entity_poly.type
_entity_poly.pdbx_seq_one_letter_code
_entity_poly.pdbx_strand_id
1 'polypeptide(L)'
;MKNISFKSISEWFILLLAISFLYGCGASENDDLVGTWEIDHEAMSELTKQQIAEANNPMEVGLAKMVMAMIDDMQWVASLEDNGSLSLSMEETDYLLNATGTWSVEDDKVTMTYTEQRDQVKSLTGTVRDGRIYLDPENEGQPGIILTRVGPPLVAIVEEQPQIPPLGPLRNECPPTLVSKPRADGAEVDDIVGLRPGLLFADVRALLECRDDIRVIQTAALWSAQENYGIATRQLLRASDGIPCTEQQAKNCDTGGGHFEPLRDITREYIVAFTGLPEQEVARVIWRRSLYSVEDTQAISVLSEALTKKYGQPQLQATGNHSRINHVRSGSTNLVWLTSREGTPLPPPTSEFSNAAMNWETCVNGLKPQFATRQGWSSGCNLTIRAEILPQPENGLLARELNMVVANQRDLYHGDTQFKNAMRIVSEEKLRSESAAPDL
;
A
#
# COMPACT_ATOMS: atom_id res chain seq x y z
N MET A 1 -39.21 -57.50 -3.13
CA MET A 1 -38.83 -58.14 -4.42
C MET A 1 -39.72 -57.60 -5.52
N LYS A 2 -39.17 -56.73 -6.38
CA LYS A 2 -39.61 -56.44 -7.75
C LYS A 2 -38.41 -55.78 -8.44
N ASN A 3 -37.77 -56.53 -9.34
CA ASN A 3 -36.63 -56.11 -10.15
C ASN A 3 -37.13 -55.43 -11.43
N ILE A 4 -36.66 -54.21 -11.72
CA ILE A 4 -36.64 -53.60 -13.07
C ILE A 4 -35.40 -52.68 -13.07
N SER A 5 -34.24 -53.13 -13.57
CA SER A 5 -33.74 -53.08 -14.96
C SER A 5 -32.86 -51.85 -15.24
N PHE A 6 -31.54 -52.08 -15.16
CA PHE A 6 -30.48 -51.22 -15.70
C PHE A 6 -30.51 -51.24 -17.24
N LYS A 7 -30.57 -50.07 -17.89
CA LYS A 7 -30.18 -49.88 -19.29
C LYS A 7 -29.64 -48.47 -19.52
N SER A 8 -28.33 -48.42 -19.72
CA SER A 8 -27.63 -47.67 -20.79
C SER A 8 -28.12 -46.25 -21.11
N ILE A 9 -27.39 -45.24 -20.59
CA ILE A 9 -27.23 -43.93 -21.25
C ILE A 9 -25.73 -43.57 -21.18
N SER A 10 -24.95 -44.25 -22.01
CA SER A 10 -23.70 -43.71 -22.56
C SER A 10 -24.02 -43.19 -23.96
N GLU A 11 -23.29 -42.15 -24.41
CA GLU A 11 -23.26 -41.59 -25.78
C GLU A 11 -23.97 -40.23 -26.05
N TRP A 12 -23.90 -39.26 -25.12
CA TRP A 12 -24.24 -37.84 -25.43
C TRP A 12 -23.20 -36.81 -24.95
N PHE A 13 -21.92 -37.19 -24.79
CA PHE A 13 -20.91 -36.31 -24.16
C PHE A 13 -19.73 -35.88 -25.06
N ILE A 14 -19.82 -36.00 -26.39
CA ILE A 14 -18.74 -35.58 -27.30
C ILE A 14 -19.33 -34.91 -28.53
N LEU A 15 -19.78 -33.66 -28.43
CA LEU A 15 -19.88 -32.71 -29.56
C LEU A 15 -20.22 -31.28 -29.08
N LEU A 16 -19.31 -30.62 -28.34
CA LEU A 16 -19.46 -29.19 -27.99
C LEU A 16 -18.08 -28.57 -27.68
N LEU A 17 -17.14 -28.75 -28.60
CA LEU A 17 -15.76 -28.25 -28.44
C LEU A 17 -15.12 -27.98 -29.80
N ALA A 18 -15.77 -27.18 -30.65
CA ALA A 18 -15.17 -26.72 -31.93
C ALA A 18 -15.93 -25.56 -32.61
N ILE A 19 -16.53 -24.59 -31.91
CA ILE A 19 -17.04 -23.35 -32.55
C ILE A 19 -16.91 -22.18 -31.58
N SER A 20 -15.70 -21.60 -31.45
CA SER A 20 -15.52 -20.32 -30.73
C SER A 20 -14.27 -19.54 -31.18
N PHE A 21 -13.87 -19.61 -32.46
CA PHE A 21 -12.70 -18.86 -32.96
C PHE A 21 -12.97 -18.12 -34.27
N LEU A 22 -14.17 -17.55 -34.43
CA LEU A 22 -14.45 -16.56 -35.47
C LEU A 22 -15.35 -15.46 -34.90
N TYR A 23 -14.82 -14.64 -33.99
CA TYR A 23 -15.38 -13.31 -33.76
C TYR A 23 -14.69 -12.35 -34.71
N GLY A 24 -15.47 -11.85 -35.67
CA GLY A 24 -15.04 -10.86 -36.64
C GLY A 24 -14.80 -9.50 -35.98
N CYS A 25 -13.76 -8.81 -36.45
CA CYS A 25 -13.53 -7.39 -36.18
C CYS A 25 -14.60 -6.55 -36.88
N GLY A 26 -15.80 -6.49 -36.33
CA GLY A 26 -16.66 -5.31 -36.44
C GLY A 26 -16.38 -4.48 -35.20
N ALA A 27 -16.17 -3.17 -35.35
CA ALA A 27 -16.21 -2.24 -34.22
C ALA A 27 -17.61 -2.41 -33.59
N SER A 28 -17.68 -3.19 -32.52
CA SER A 28 -18.92 -3.50 -31.83
C SER A 28 -19.38 -2.25 -31.09
N GLU A 29 -20.68 -2.01 -31.02
CA GLU A 29 -21.32 -1.01 -30.14
C GLU A 29 -20.82 -1.01 -28.68
N ASN A 30 -20.04 -2.01 -28.27
CA ASN A 30 -19.42 -2.14 -26.96
C ASN A 30 -18.27 -1.14 -26.68
N ASP A 31 -17.66 -0.51 -27.71
CA ASP A 31 -16.57 0.46 -27.48
C ASP A 31 -17.03 1.65 -26.62
N ASP A 32 -18.32 1.98 -26.66
CA ASP A 32 -18.95 3.05 -25.88
C ASP A 32 -19.15 2.74 -24.40
N LEU A 33 -18.72 1.55 -23.92
CA LEU A 33 -18.80 1.15 -22.51
C LEU A 33 -17.45 0.96 -21.83
N VAL A 34 -16.37 0.88 -22.62
CA VAL A 34 -15.00 0.81 -22.11
C VAL A 34 -14.68 2.08 -21.33
N GLY A 35 -14.20 1.93 -20.10
CA GLY A 35 -13.82 3.03 -19.21
C GLY A 35 -14.14 2.78 -17.74
N THR A 36 -13.93 3.82 -16.93
CA THR A 36 -14.24 3.79 -15.49
C THR A 36 -15.62 4.39 -15.24
N TRP A 37 -16.39 3.72 -14.39
CA TRP A 37 -17.74 4.05 -14.01
C TRP A 37 -17.81 4.17 -12.50
N GLU A 38 -18.46 5.20 -11.99
CA GLU A 38 -18.67 5.41 -10.55
C GLU A 38 -20.16 5.55 -10.25
N ILE A 39 -20.53 5.37 -8.98
CA ILE A 39 -21.92 5.56 -8.56
C ILE A 39 -22.37 7.01 -8.80
N ASP A 40 -23.51 7.16 -9.47
CA ASP A 40 -24.14 8.47 -9.69
C ASP A 40 -25.02 8.81 -8.49
N HIS A 41 -24.41 9.34 -7.43
CA HIS A 41 -25.08 9.69 -6.18
C HIS A 41 -26.28 10.62 -6.39
N GLU A 42 -26.17 11.57 -7.33
CA GLU A 42 -27.23 12.52 -7.63
C GLU A 42 -28.42 11.82 -8.28
N ALA A 43 -28.18 11.03 -9.33
CA ALA A 43 -29.24 10.27 -10.00
C ALA A 43 -29.91 9.26 -9.06
N MET A 44 -29.13 8.57 -8.23
CA MET A 44 -29.62 7.65 -7.20
C MET A 44 -30.50 8.34 -6.17
N SER A 45 -30.06 9.51 -5.69
CA SER A 45 -30.82 10.33 -4.75
C SER A 45 -32.14 10.81 -5.35
N GLU A 46 -32.14 11.28 -6.60
CA GLU A 46 -33.36 11.72 -7.28
C GLU A 46 -34.34 10.57 -7.53
N LEU A 47 -33.84 9.41 -7.97
CA LEU A 47 -34.68 8.21 -8.13
C LEU A 47 -35.34 7.82 -6.80
N THR A 48 -34.58 7.85 -5.70
CA THR A 48 -35.09 7.52 -4.37
C THR A 48 -36.12 8.53 -3.87
N LYS A 49 -35.91 9.84 -4.13
CA LYS A 49 -36.89 10.89 -3.82
C LYS A 49 -38.19 10.68 -4.60
N GLN A 50 -38.10 10.28 -5.87
CA GLN A 50 -39.28 9.97 -6.67
C GLN A 50 -40.06 8.79 -6.08
N GLN A 51 -39.37 7.70 -5.71
CA GLN A 51 -40.00 6.56 -5.05
C GLN A 51 -40.71 6.96 -3.74
N ILE A 52 -40.11 7.84 -2.94
CA ILE A 52 -40.74 8.38 -1.72
C ILE A 52 -42.04 9.14 -2.05
N ALA A 53 -42.05 9.91 -3.14
CA ALA A 53 -43.22 10.69 -3.54
C ALA A 53 -44.38 9.80 -4.06
N GLU A 54 -44.05 8.65 -4.65
CA GLU A 54 -45.02 7.69 -5.19
C GLU A 54 -45.49 6.64 -4.16
N ALA A 55 -44.73 6.46 -3.08
CA ALA A 55 -45.02 5.49 -2.03
C ALA A 55 -46.32 5.83 -1.26
N ASN A 56 -47.25 4.87 -1.21
CA ASN A 56 -48.49 4.99 -0.45
C ASN A 56 -48.40 4.35 0.95
N ASN A 57 -47.30 3.67 1.24
CA ASN A 57 -47.06 2.99 2.51
C ASN A 57 -45.99 3.74 3.34
N PRO A 58 -46.27 4.14 4.59
CA PRO A 58 -45.29 4.76 5.48
C PRO A 58 -44.00 3.94 5.68
N MET A 59 -44.06 2.62 5.55
CA MET A 59 -42.90 1.74 5.65
C MET A 59 -41.95 1.90 4.45
N GLU A 60 -42.49 2.01 3.23
CA GLU A 60 -41.70 2.23 2.01
C GLU A 60 -41.00 3.60 2.06
N VAL A 61 -41.71 4.64 2.53
CA VAL A 61 -41.13 5.97 2.76
C VAL A 61 -40.00 5.92 3.79
N GLY A 62 -40.16 5.13 4.86
CA GLY A 62 -39.14 4.93 5.88
C GLY A 62 -37.88 4.26 5.32
N LEU A 63 -38.05 3.19 4.55
CA LEU A 63 -36.95 2.44 3.93
C LEU A 63 -36.20 3.30 2.90
N ALA A 64 -36.90 4.02 2.04
CA ALA A 64 -36.26 4.86 1.03
C ALA A 64 -35.46 6.02 1.66
N LYS A 65 -35.91 6.58 2.79
CA LYS A 65 -35.12 7.57 3.55
C LYS A 65 -33.86 6.99 4.16
N MET A 66 -33.90 5.72 4.60
CA MET A 66 -32.71 5.01 5.08
C MET A 66 -31.72 4.78 3.93
N VAL A 67 -32.22 4.34 2.78
CA VAL A 67 -31.41 4.19 1.55
C VAL A 67 -30.74 5.50 1.15
N MET A 68 -31.45 6.64 1.19
CA MET A 68 -30.84 7.95 0.92
C MET A 68 -29.62 8.25 1.79
N ALA A 69 -29.68 7.94 3.09
CA ALA A 69 -28.55 8.14 3.99
C ALA A 69 -27.38 7.20 3.67
N MET A 70 -27.65 6.03 3.11
CA MET A 70 -26.62 5.07 2.70
C MET A 70 -25.97 5.46 1.36
N ILE A 71 -26.72 6.05 0.43
CA ILE A 71 -26.19 6.47 -0.88
C ILE A 71 -24.97 7.38 -0.72
N ASP A 72 -24.98 8.30 0.25
CA ASP A 72 -23.86 9.22 0.50
C ASP A 72 -22.59 8.50 0.99
N ASP A 73 -22.72 7.33 1.61
CA ASP A 73 -21.62 6.53 2.16
C ASP A 73 -21.15 5.40 1.21
N MET A 74 -21.87 5.14 0.12
CA MET A 74 -21.54 4.10 -0.85
C MET A 74 -20.51 4.61 -1.86
N GLN A 75 -19.37 3.92 -2.03
CA GLN A 75 -18.44 4.20 -3.11
C GLN A 75 -18.26 2.98 -3.99
N TRP A 76 -18.78 3.04 -5.22
CA TRP A 76 -18.64 1.96 -6.18
C TRP A 76 -17.89 2.46 -7.40
N VAL A 77 -16.85 1.73 -7.79
CA VAL A 77 -16.05 2.01 -8.99
C VAL A 77 -15.90 0.72 -9.80
N ALA A 78 -16.30 0.76 -11.06
CA ALA A 78 -16.13 -0.33 -12.02
C ALA A 78 -15.25 0.13 -13.18
N SER A 79 -14.17 -0.62 -13.48
CA SER A 79 -13.36 -0.45 -14.70
C SER A 79 -13.74 -1.55 -15.70
N LEU A 80 -14.23 -1.15 -16.86
CA LEU A 80 -14.61 -2.02 -17.96
C LEU A 80 -13.54 -1.91 -19.05
N GLU A 81 -12.75 -2.95 -19.24
CA GLU A 81 -11.65 -2.99 -20.23
C GLU A 81 -12.15 -3.49 -21.59
N ASP A 82 -11.49 -3.05 -22.67
CA ASP A 82 -11.82 -3.43 -24.06
C ASP A 82 -11.79 -4.95 -24.33
N ASN A 83 -10.95 -5.67 -23.60
CA ASN A 83 -10.81 -7.11 -23.66
C ASN A 83 -11.91 -7.89 -22.91
N GLY A 84 -12.93 -7.20 -22.38
CA GLY A 84 -14.02 -7.78 -21.60
C GLY A 84 -13.67 -8.04 -20.14
N SER A 85 -12.51 -7.59 -19.64
CA SER A 85 -12.14 -7.71 -18.23
C SER A 85 -12.82 -6.63 -17.38
N LEU A 86 -13.17 -7.01 -16.16
CA LEU A 86 -13.80 -6.14 -15.16
C LEU A 86 -12.92 -6.05 -13.92
N SER A 87 -12.72 -4.83 -13.42
CA SER A 87 -12.26 -4.57 -12.05
C SER A 87 -13.34 -3.82 -11.30
N LEU A 88 -13.68 -4.26 -10.09
CA LEU A 88 -14.81 -3.74 -9.32
C LEU A 88 -14.37 -3.49 -7.88
N SER A 89 -14.56 -2.25 -7.41
CA SER A 89 -14.33 -1.83 -6.03
C SER A 89 -15.64 -1.31 -5.45
N MET A 90 -16.12 -1.92 -4.38
CA MET A 90 -17.31 -1.48 -3.64
C MET A 90 -16.91 -1.22 -2.19
N GLU A 91 -17.13 -0.02 -1.71
CA GLU A 91 -16.98 0.36 -0.32
C GLU A 91 -18.35 0.77 0.22
N GLU A 92 -18.76 0.11 1.29
CA GLU A 92 -19.94 0.39 2.10
C GLU A 92 -19.48 0.53 3.56
N THR A 93 -20.31 1.12 4.44
CA THR A 93 -19.97 1.55 5.81
C THR A 93 -19.13 0.55 6.64
N ASP A 94 -19.30 -0.76 6.42
CA ASP A 94 -18.54 -1.82 7.10
C ASP A 94 -17.99 -2.90 6.15
N TYR A 95 -18.00 -2.68 4.84
CA TYR A 95 -17.67 -3.70 3.84
C TYR A 95 -16.88 -3.11 2.68
N LEU A 96 -15.68 -3.64 2.43
CA LEU A 96 -14.89 -3.34 1.25
C LEU A 96 -14.73 -4.61 0.42
N LEU A 97 -15.25 -4.57 -0.81
CA LEU A 97 -15.06 -5.61 -1.82
C LEU A 97 -14.15 -5.08 -2.92
N ASN A 98 -13.08 -5.80 -3.19
CA ASN A 98 -12.31 -5.67 -4.42
C ASN A 98 -12.44 -6.99 -5.18
N ALA A 99 -13.00 -6.93 -6.39
CA ALA A 99 -13.24 -8.10 -7.21
C ALA A 99 -12.74 -7.88 -8.64
N THR A 100 -12.40 -8.98 -9.29
CA THR A 100 -12.08 -9.02 -10.72
C THR A 100 -13.01 -10.00 -11.41
N GLY A 101 -13.19 -9.82 -12.71
CA GLY A 101 -14.10 -10.65 -13.48
C GLY A 101 -14.16 -10.29 -14.94
N THR A 102 -15.32 -10.53 -15.53
CA THR A 102 -15.59 -10.26 -16.94
C THR A 102 -16.88 -9.48 -17.09
N TRP A 103 -16.97 -8.66 -18.12
CA TRP A 103 -18.20 -8.00 -18.52
C TRP A 103 -18.54 -8.31 -19.97
N SER A 104 -19.82 -8.27 -20.28
CA SER A 104 -20.34 -8.44 -21.63
C SER A 104 -21.59 -7.62 -21.84
N VAL A 105 -21.86 -7.28 -23.09
CA VAL A 105 -23.07 -6.56 -23.49
C VAL A 105 -23.73 -7.32 -24.62
N GLU A 106 -25.04 -7.49 -24.48
CA GLU A 106 -25.91 -8.08 -25.50
C GLU A 106 -27.14 -7.15 -25.63
N ASP A 107 -27.30 -6.55 -26.80
CA ASP A 107 -28.25 -5.44 -27.04
C ASP A 107 -28.04 -4.26 -26.08
N ASP A 108 -29.04 -3.87 -25.28
CA ASP A 108 -28.94 -2.82 -24.25
C ASP A 108 -28.57 -3.37 -22.87
N LYS A 109 -28.36 -4.68 -22.75
CA LYS A 109 -28.14 -5.36 -21.48
C LYS A 109 -26.66 -5.54 -21.19
N VAL A 110 -26.20 -4.96 -20.07
CA VAL A 110 -24.85 -5.19 -19.54
C VAL A 110 -24.90 -6.29 -18.47
N THR A 111 -23.90 -7.18 -18.50
CA THR A 111 -23.69 -8.21 -17.49
C THR A 111 -22.27 -8.12 -16.98
N MET A 112 -22.10 -7.96 -15.67
CA MET A 112 -20.82 -7.88 -14.98
C MET A 112 -20.69 -9.09 -14.05
N THR A 113 -19.87 -10.06 -14.44
CA THR A 113 -19.59 -11.25 -13.64
C THR A 113 -18.29 -11.05 -12.88
N TYR A 114 -18.27 -11.25 -11.58
CA TYR A 114 -17.08 -11.08 -10.74
C TYR A 114 -16.98 -12.16 -9.67
N THR A 115 -15.77 -12.38 -9.16
CA THR A 115 -15.51 -13.36 -8.10
C THR A 115 -15.27 -12.63 -6.78
N GLU A 116 -16.13 -12.88 -5.78
CA GLU A 116 -15.99 -12.37 -4.42
C GLU A 116 -15.01 -13.21 -3.58
N GLN A 117 -14.81 -12.80 -2.33
CA GLN A 117 -14.09 -13.60 -1.34
C GLN A 117 -14.69 -15.02 -1.23
N ARG A 118 -13.83 -16.04 -1.13
CA ARG A 118 -14.18 -17.48 -1.08
C ARG A 118 -14.69 -18.07 -2.40
N ASP A 119 -14.20 -17.55 -3.54
CA ASP A 119 -14.46 -18.09 -4.88
C ASP A 119 -15.95 -18.11 -5.26
N GLN A 120 -16.75 -17.24 -4.65
CA GLN A 120 -18.16 -17.10 -5.02
C GLN A 120 -18.27 -16.21 -6.26
N VAL A 121 -18.75 -16.79 -7.36
CA VAL A 121 -19.05 -16.04 -8.58
C VAL A 121 -20.40 -15.36 -8.44
N LYS A 122 -20.41 -14.04 -8.64
CA LYS A 122 -21.59 -13.18 -8.62
C LYS A 122 -21.75 -12.51 -9.97
N SER A 123 -22.97 -12.03 -10.25
CA SER A 123 -23.26 -11.30 -11.48
C SER A 123 -24.21 -10.15 -11.18
N LEU A 124 -23.86 -8.97 -11.67
CA LEU A 124 -24.75 -7.82 -11.77
C LEU A 124 -25.25 -7.74 -13.20
N THR A 125 -26.55 -7.54 -13.38
CA THR A 125 -27.14 -7.25 -14.69
C THR A 125 -27.71 -5.85 -14.68
N GLY A 126 -27.77 -5.22 -15.84
CA GLY A 126 -28.35 -3.90 -15.96
C GLY A 126 -28.63 -3.53 -17.40
N THR A 127 -29.06 -2.29 -17.59
CA THR A 127 -29.29 -1.71 -18.93
C THR A 127 -28.51 -0.41 -19.11
N VAL A 128 -28.11 -0.14 -20.35
CA VAL A 128 -27.37 1.08 -20.70
C VAL A 128 -28.31 2.08 -21.34
N ARG A 129 -28.48 3.25 -20.72
CA ARG A 129 -29.39 4.29 -21.21
C ARG A 129 -28.82 5.67 -20.86
N ASP A 130 -28.94 6.62 -21.79
CA ASP A 130 -28.51 8.02 -21.59
C ASP A 130 -27.05 8.18 -21.09
N GLY A 131 -26.15 7.29 -21.54
CA GLY A 131 -24.74 7.32 -21.12
C GLY A 131 -24.48 6.85 -19.68
N ARG A 132 -25.46 6.18 -19.05
CA ARG A 132 -25.39 5.59 -17.71
C ARG A 132 -25.65 4.10 -17.75
N ILE A 133 -25.13 3.39 -16.76
CA ILE A 133 -25.43 1.97 -16.51
C ILE A 133 -26.42 1.87 -15.36
N TYR A 134 -27.59 1.30 -15.60
CA TYR A 134 -28.63 1.05 -14.61
C TYR A 134 -28.59 -0.43 -14.23
N LEU A 135 -27.94 -0.76 -13.12
CA LEU A 135 -27.88 -2.11 -12.58
C LEU A 135 -29.20 -2.47 -11.89
N ASP A 136 -29.72 -3.64 -12.22
CA ASP A 136 -30.89 -4.24 -11.62
C ASP A 136 -30.62 -4.54 -10.14
N PRO A 137 -31.61 -4.35 -9.25
CA PRO A 137 -31.46 -4.74 -7.85
C PRO A 137 -31.30 -6.25 -7.71
N GLU A 138 -30.42 -6.69 -6.81
CA GLU A 138 -30.21 -8.13 -6.56
C GLU A 138 -31.45 -8.80 -5.95
N ASN A 139 -32.18 -8.06 -5.11
CA ASN A 139 -33.37 -8.55 -4.42
C ASN A 139 -34.57 -7.63 -4.65
N GLU A 140 -35.76 -8.21 -4.69
CA GLU A 140 -37.02 -7.47 -4.78
C GLU A 140 -37.13 -6.46 -3.63
N GLY A 141 -37.35 -5.19 -3.98
CA GLY A 141 -37.45 -4.08 -3.02
C GLY A 141 -36.14 -3.34 -2.73
N GLN A 142 -35.00 -3.76 -3.29
CA GLN A 142 -33.78 -2.94 -3.29
C GLN A 142 -33.83 -1.90 -4.42
N PRO A 143 -33.22 -0.71 -4.24
CA PRO A 143 -32.99 0.21 -5.34
C PRO A 143 -32.01 -0.40 -6.34
N GLY A 144 -32.22 -0.17 -7.63
CA GLY A 144 -31.16 -0.39 -8.63
C GLY A 144 -30.01 0.58 -8.41
N ILE A 145 -28.83 0.25 -8.94
CA ILE A 145 -27.63 1.10 -8.83
C ILE A 145 -27.41 1.81 -10.16
N ILE A 146 -27.18 3.11 -10.12
CA ILE A 146 -26.89 3.91 -11.31
C ILE A 146 -25.40 4.22 -11.31
N LEU A 147 -24.70 3.83 -12.37
CA LEU A 147 -23.31 4.22 -12.60
C LEU A 147 -23.24 5.28 -13.70
N THR A 148 -22.45 6.31 -13.45
CA THR A 148 -22.08 7.30 -14.45
C THR A 148 -20.64 7.11 -14.88
N ARG A 149 -20.35 7.40 -16.14
CA ARG A 149 -19.00 7.32 -16.67
C ARG A 149 -18.17 8.42 -16.02
N VAL A 150 -17.10 8.03 -15.33
CA VAL A 150 -16.05 8.97 -14.97
C VAL A 150 -15.47 9.44 -16.30
N GLY A 151 -15.53 10.75 -16.58
CA GLY A 151 -14.94 11.30 -17.80
C GLY A 151 -13.53 10.75 -18.01
N PRO A 152 -13.03 10.66 -19.26
CA PRO A 152 -11.71 10.07 -19.55
C PRO A 152 -10.73 10.61 -18.52
N PRO A 153 -10.12 9.73 -17.69
CA PRO A 153 -9.52 10.11 -16.41
C PRO A 153 -8.57 11.24 -16.71
N LEU A 154 -8.94 12.50 -16.39
CA LEU A 154 -8.36 13.74 -16.93
C LEU A 154 -7.02 13.44 -17.57
N VAL A 155 -7.03 13.01 -18.84
CA VAL A 155 -5.82 12.39 -19.38
C VAL A 155 -4.83 13.50 -19.38
N ALA A 156 -3.81 13.27 -18.55
CA ALA A 156 -2.63 14.06 -18.45
C ALA A 156 -2.28 14.55 -19.85
N ILE A 157 -2.28 15.87 -20.00
CA ILE A 157 -1.38 16.48 -20.96
C ILE A 157 -0.02 15.82 -20.66
N VAL A 158 0.54 15.19 -21.70
CA VAL A 158 1.80 14.42 -21.76
C VAL A 158 1.66 12.92 -21.47
N GLU A 159 1.62 12.18 -22.57
CA GLU A 159 2.00 10.78 -22.78
C GLU A 159 3.50 10.55 -22.44
N GLU A 160 3.94 11.00 -21.28
CA GLU A 160 5.20 10.53 -20.69
C GLU A 160 4.81 9.27 -19.92
N GLN A 161 5.45 8.14 -20.25
CA GLN A 161 5.38 6.94 -19.42
C GLN A 161 5.42 7.37 -17.96
N PRO A 162 4.53 6.88 -17.07
CA PRO A 162 4.56 7.26 -15.67
C PRO A 162 5.94 6.93 -15.12
N GLN A 163 6.80 7.94 -15.13
CA GLN A 163 8.06 7.88 -14.44
C GLN A 163 7.61 7.73 -13.00
N ILE A 164 7.98 6.61 -12.36
CA ILE A 164 7.93 6.44 -10.91
C ILE A 164 8.19 7.83 -10.34
N PRO A 165 7.22 8.51 -9.70
CA PRO A 165 7.28 9.95 -9.45
C PRO A 165 8.70 10.24 -8.98
N PRO A 166 9.49 11.00 -9.77
CA PRO A 166 10.92 10.86 -9.79
C PRO A 166 11.39 10.85 -8.35
N LEU A 167 12.00 9.73 -7.96
CA LEU A 167 12.95 9.72 -6.87
C LEU A 167 13.80 10.94 -7.17
N GLY A 168 13.62 12.05 -6.42
CA GLY A 168 14.13 13.36 -6.84
C GLY A 168 15.55 13.18 -7.35
N PRO A 169 15.88 13.68 -8.56
CA PRO A 169 17.11 13.31 -9.22
C PRO A 169 18.28 13.55 -8.26
N LEU A 170 19.27 12.65 -8.29
CA LEU A 170 20.55 12.99 -7.71
C LEU A 170 21.05 14.24 -8.43
N ARG A 171 21.69 15.16 -7.68
CA ARG A 171 22.39 16.28 -8.29
C ARG A 171 23.33 15.72 -9.34
N ASN A 172 23.17 16.16 -10.60
CA ASN A 172 24.01 15.73 -11.71
C ASN A 172 25.52 15.92 -11.43
N GLU A 173 25.86 16.81 -10.48
CA GLU A 173 27.22 17.15 -10.06
C GLU A 173 27.71 16.44 -8.79
N CYS A 174 26.91 15.54 -8.19
CA CYS A 174 27.24 14.89 -6.92
C CYS A 174 27.15 13.37 -7.04
N PRO A 175 28.13 12.69 -7.66
CA PRO A 175 28.27 11.25 -7.51
C PRO A 175 28.85 10.99 -6.11
N PRO A 176 28.07 10.47 -5.14
CA PRO A 176 28.59 10.20 -3.81
C PRO A 176 29.68 9.14 -3.92
N THR A 177 30.84 9.41 -3.31
CA THR A 177 31.90 8.40 -3.20
C THR A 177 31.57 7.49 -2.03
N LEU A 178 31.11 6.27 -2.33
CA LEU A 178 30.74 5.30 -1.32
C LEU A 178 31.96 4.48 -0.87
N VAL A 179 32.10 4.32 0.45
CA VAL A 179 33.08 3.45 1.10
C VAL A 179 32.58 2.01 1.11
N SER A 180 31.28 1.81 1.28
CA SER A 180 30.65 0.50 1.24
C SER A 180 30.84 -0.19 -0.11
N LYS A 181 31.00 -1.51 -0.06
CA LYS A 181 31.11 -2.32 -1.28
C LYS A 181 29.85 -2.16 -2.15
N PRO A 182 30.00 -2.09 -3.48
CA PRO A 182 28.87 -2.16 -4.39
C PRO A 182 28.02 -3.41 -4.14
N ARG A 183 26.75 -3.37 -4.57
CA ARG A 183 25.91 -4.57 -4.59
C ARG A 183 26.59 -5.62 -5.48
N ALA A 184 26.49 -6.90 -5.08
CA ALA A 184 26.83 -7.97 -6.00
C ALA A 184 25.86 -7.94 -7.19
N ASP A 185 26.37 -8.23 -8.39
CA ASP A 185 25.52 -8.27 -9.59
C ASP A 185 24.39 -9.28 -9.40
N GLY A 186 23.15 -8.85 -9.71
CA GLY A 186 21.95 -9.68 -9.57
C GLY A 186 21.45 -9.88 -8.14
N ALA A 187 22.03 -9.24 -7.12
CA ALA A 187 21.46 -9.32 -5.78
C ALA A 187 20.09 -8.62 -5.72
N GLU A 188 19.26 -9.05 -4.76
CA GLU A 188 17.90 -8.54 -4.56
C GLU A 188 17.89 -7.00 -4.43
N VAL A 189 16.85 -6.38 -4.99
CA VAL A 189 16.64 -4.94 -4.86
C VAL A 189 16.10 -4.66 -3.47
N ASP A 190 16.94 -4.09 -2.61
CA ASP A 190 16.68 -3.85 -1.19
C ASP A 190 16.92 -2.39 -0.78
N ASP A 191 16.78 -1.46 -1.73
CA ASP A 191 17.04 -0.05 -1.49
C ASP A 191 15.80 0.84 -1.62
N ILE A 192 15.77 1.93 -0.87
CA ILE A 192 14.94 3.09 -1.11
C ILE A 192 15.86 4.19 -1.63
N VAL A 193 15.71 4.61 -2.89
CA VAL A 193 16.54 5.65 -3.53
C VAL A 193 18.06 5.42 -3.41
N GLY A 194 18.51 4.16 -3.46
CA GLY A 194 19.91 3.79 -3.26
C GLY A 194 20.34 3.63 -1.79
N LEU A 195 19.49 4.02 -0.82
CA LEU A 195 19.68 3.74 0.60
C LEU A 195 19.23 2.32 0.90
N ARG A 196 20.13 1.49 1.44
CA ARG A 196 19.84 0.08 1.76
C ARG A 196 20.45 -0.33 3.10
N PRO A 197 19.95 -1.40 3.73
CA PRO A 197 20.60 -2.00 4.88
C PRO A 197 22.06 -2.38 4.56
N GLY A 198 22.94 -2.24 5.54
CA GLY A 198 24.36 -2.55 5.41
C GLY A 198 25.26 -1.37 5.01
N LEU A 199 24.71 -0.23 4.58
CA LEU A 199 25.52 0.97 4.31
C LEU A 199 26.09 1.57 5.60
N LEU A 200 27.28 2.15 5.51
CA LEU A 200 27.86 2.93 6.61
C LEU A 200 27.17 4.30 6.75
N PHE A 201 27.24 4.88 7.94
CA PHE A 201 26.68 6.22 8.19
C PHE A 201 27.20 7.29 7.21
N ALA A 202 28.50 7.29 6.92
CA ALA A 202 29.10 8.22 5.96
C ALA A 202 28.51 8.08 4.56
N ASP A 203 28.24 6.85 4.12
CA ASP A 203 27.67 6.58 2.79
C ASP A 203 26.22 7.03 2.70
N VAL A 204 25.42 6.74 3.73
CA VAL A 204 24.02 7.19 3.82
C VAL A 204 23.95 8.71 3.78
N ARG A 205 24.80 9.38 4.57
CA ARG A 205 24.86 10.83 4.61
C ARG A 205 25.26 11.41 3.25
N ALA A 206 26.31 10.88 2.63
CA ALA A 206 26.76 11.35 1.32
C ALA A 206 25.69 11.17 0.23
N LEU A 207 24.99 10.04 0.23
CA LEU A 207 23.87 9.78 -0.69
C LEU A 207 22.75 10.80 -0.52
N LEU A 208 22.39 11.13 0.73
CA LEU A 208 21.33 12.08 1.04
C LEU A 208 21.73 13.54 0.78
N GLU A 209 22.97 13.93 1.08
CA GLU A 209 23.51 15.27 0.78
C GLU A 209 23.59 15.55 -0.72
N CYS A 210 23.77 14.52 -1.55
CA CYS A 210 23.77 14.63 -3.01
C CYS A 210 22.38 14.77 -3.63
N ARG A 211 21.29 14.75 -2.85
CA ARG A 211 19.94 14.88 -3.39
C ARG A 211 19.48 16.34 -3.46
N ASP A 212 18.77 16.68 -4.54
CA ASP A 212 18.18 18.02 -4.69
C ASP A 212 16.93 18.24 -3.82
N ASP A 213 16.25 17.16 -3.47
CA ASP A 213 15.03 17.18 -2.67
C ASP A 213 15.29 17.12 -1.16
N ILE A 214 16.55 17.25 -0.71
CA ILE A 214 16.90 17.27 0.72
C ILE A 214 17.48 18.63 1.08
N ARG A 215 16.91 19.23 2.12
CA ARG A 215 17.34 20.54 2.66
C ARG A 215 17.88 20.44 4.07
N VAL A 216 17.35 19.51 4.86
CA VAL A 216 17.70 19.32 6.27
C VAL A 216 18.15 17.89 6.50
N ILE A 217 19.27 17.73 7.18
CA ILE A 217 19.76 16.44 7.69
C ILE A 217 20.03 16.59 9.18
N GLN A 218 19.43 15.72 9.98
CA GLN A 218 19.54 15.69 11.44
C GLN A 218 19.93 14.29 11.91
N THR A 219 20.57 14.21 13.07
CA THR A 219 20.87 12.94 13.73
C THR A 219 20.29 12.92 15.13
N ALA A 220 19.89 11.73 15.59
CA ALA A 220 19.50 11.53 16.97
C ALA A 220 20.33 10.41 17.61
N ALA A 221 20.68 10.60 18.88
CA ALA A 221 21.54 9.68 19.61
C ALA A 221 20.82 8.42 20.08
N LEU A 222 19.51 8.49 20.33
CA LEU A 222 18.74 7.41 20.94
C LEU A 222 17.55 7.01 20.08
N TRP A 223 17.39 5.70 19.90
CA TRP A 223 16.18 5.11 19.33
C TRP A 223 15.83 3.78 19.98
N SER A 224 16.72 2.79 19.86
CA SER A 224 16.48 1.44 20.38
C SER A 224 17.12 1.23 21.76
N ALA A 225 18.17 1.97 22.09
CA ALA A 225 18.76 2.01 23.43
C ALA A 225 18.04 3.02 24.33
N GLN A 226 17.88 2.67 25.61
CA GLN A 226 17.28 3.55 26.62
C GLN A 226 18.25 4.66 27.07
N GLU A 227 19.56 4.41 26.95
CA GLU A 227 20.62 5.32 27.39
C GLU A 227 21.81 5.19 26.44
N ASN A 228 22.59 6.27 26.32
CA ASN A 228 23.85 6.27 25.56
C ASN A 228 25.10 6.33 26.44
N TYR A 229 24.96 6.32 27.77
CA TYR A 229 26.06 6.39 28.73
C TYR A 229 27.06 7.54 28.48
N GLY A 230 26.57 8.66 27.92
CA GLY A 230 27.40 9.81 27.55
C GLY A 230 28.29 9.57 26.31
N ILE A 231 28.05 8.51 25.55
CA ILE A 231 28.71 8.22 24.27
C ILE A 231 27.91 8.91 23.16
N ALA A 232 28.59 9.68 22.31
CA ALA A 232 28.01 10.44 21.20
C ALA A 232 27.59 9.52 20.04
N THR A 233 26.53 8.75 20.25
CA THR A 233 25.96 7.82 19.26
C THR A 233 25.09 8.54 18.24
N ARG A 234 24.90 7.91 17.08
CA ARG A 234 24.04 8.39 15.98
C ARG A 234 23.10 7.26 15.55
N GLN A 235 22.14 6.92 16.41
CA GLN A 235 21.22 5.80 16.15
C GLN A 235 20.20 6.10 15.07
N LEU A 236 19.88 7.38 14.83
CA LEU A 236 19.02 7.78 13.72
C LEU A 236 19.65 8.90 12.90
N LEU A 237 19.33 8.91 11.61
CA LEU A 237 19.48 10.04 10.70
C LEU A 237 18.11 10.34 10.08
N ARG A 238 17.70 11.60 10.08
CA ARG A 238 16.51 12.11 9.37
C ARG A 238 16.97 13.05 8.27
N ALA A 239 16.48 12.86 7.06
CA ALA A 239 16.70 13.77 5.93
C ALA A 239 15.35 14.15 5.31
N SER A 240 15.13 15.44 5.08
CA SER A 240 13.85 15.95 4.58
C SER A 240 13.99 17.24 3.78
N ASP A 241 12.96 17.56 2.99
CA ASP A 241 12.73 18.84 2.33
C ASP A 241 12.05 19.89 3.22
N GLY A 242 11.65 19.50 4.43
CA GLY A 242 10.94 20.34 5.39
C GLY A 242 11.74 21.55 5.86
N ILE A 243 11.03 22.46 6.52
CA ILE A 243 11.56 23.73 7.03
C ILE A 243 11.68 23.65 8.56
N PRO A 244 12.84 23.97 9.16
CA PRO A 244 12.97 24.05 10.61
C PRO A 244 11.97 25.01 11.23
N CYS A 245 11.33 24.58 12.31
CA CYS A 245 10.35 25.40 13.01
C CYS A 245 11.00 26.37 13.98
N THR A 246 10.40 27.55 14.14
CA THR A 246 10.74 28.44 15.25
C THR A 246 10.16 27.90 16.57
N GLU A 247 10.68 28.36 17.71
CA GLU A 247 10.15 27.96 19.03
C GLU A 247 8.63 28.18 19.16
N GLN A 248 8.11 29.26 18.57
CA GLN A 248 6.68 29.59 18.58
C GLN A 248 5.84 28.62 17.75
N GLN A 249 6.42 28.04 16.69
CA GLN A 249 5.73 27.12 15.77
C GLN A 249 5.83 25.66 16.20
N ALA A 250 6.75 25.32 17.10
CA ALA A 250 7.13 23.94 17.44
C ALA A 250 5.94 23.01 17.77
N LYS A 251 4.83 23.55 18.30
CA LYS A 251 3.61 22.77 18.63
C LYS A 251 2.89 22.17 17.41
N ASN A 252 3.01 22.79 16.24
CA ASN A 252 2.33 22.37 15.02
C ASN A 252 3.26 21.65 14.03
N CYS A 253 4.48 21.34 14.48
CA CYS A 253 5.52 20.79 13.64
C CYS A 253 5.72 19.30 13.88
N ASP A 254 6.18 18.62 12.83
CA ASP A 254 6.49 17.20 12.87
C ASP A 254 7.90 16.99 13.46
N THR A 255 7.92 16.38 14.64
CA THR A 255 9.17 16.01 15.33
C THR A 255 9.85 14.79 14.72
N GLY A 256 9.21 14.10 13.76
CA GLY A 256 9.69 12.88 13.14
C GLY A 256 9.82 11.70 14.12
N GLY A 257 9.42 11.85 15.40
CA GLY A 257 9.81 10.95 16.47
C GLY A 257 11.32 10.98 16.78
N GLY A 258 11.80 10.26 17.79
CA GLY A 258 13.24 10.07 17.98
C GLY A 258 14.06 11.31 18.38
N HIS A 259 13.43 12.36 18.94
CA HIS A 259 14.11 13.58 19.41
C HIS A 259 14.81 14.43 18.33
N PHE A 260 14.31 14.44 17.09
CA PHE A 260 14.75 15.42 16.09
C PHE A 260 14.17 16.81 16.37
N GLU A 261 14.78 17.84 15.76
CA GLU A 261 14.18 19.18 15.80
C GLU A 261 12.90 19.18 14.96
N PRO A 262 11.84 19.91 15.37
CA PRO A 262 10.58 19.92 14.66
C PRO A 262 10.71 20.59 13.27
N LEU A 263 10.14 19.94 12.25
CA LEU A 263 10.06 20.44 10.88
C LEU A 263 8.60 20.64 10.46
N ARG A 264 8.35 21.58 9.54
CA ARG A 264 7.05 21.77 8.88
C ARG A 264 7.19 21.63 7.37
N ASP A 265 6.05 21.57 6.69
CA ASP A 265 5.97 21.56 5.23
C ASP A 265 6.80 20.43 4.59
N ILE A 266 6.85 19.28 5.27
CA ILE A 266 7.56 18.08 4.82
C ILE A 266 6.73 17.45 3.71
N THR A 267 7.30 17.30 2.51
CA THR A 267 6.71 16.47 1.46
C THR A 267 7.50 15.18 1.25
N ARG A 268 8.79 15.18 1.61
CA ARG A 268 9.68 14.03 1.48
C ARG A 268 10.51 13.89 2.75
N GLU A 269 10.57 12.66 3.24
CA GLU A 269 11.34 12.34 4.44
C GLU A 269 11.94 10.94 4.31
N TYR A 270 13.19 10.83 4.73
CA TYR A 270 13.92 9.60 4.90
C TYR A 270 14.39 9.51 6.35
N ILE A 271 14.15 8.37 7.00
CA ILE A 271 14.69 8.09 8.32
C ILE A 271 15.51 6.81 8.22
N VAL A 272 16.74 6.85 8.68
CA VAL A 272 17.64 5.69 8.68
C VAL A 272 18.03 5.39 10.12
N ALA A 273 17.81 4.15 10.54
CA ALA A 273 18.27 3.66 11.82
C ALA A 273 19.58 2.89 11.69
N PHE A 274 20.49 3.15 12.62
CA PHE A 274 21.81 2.57 12.67
C PHE A 274 22.03 1.75 13.94
N THR A 275 22.88 0.75 13.82
CA THR A 275 23.49 0.05 14.95
C THR A 275 25.00 0.14 14.83
N GLY A 276 25.71 0.20 15.95
CA GLY A 276 27.17 0.26 15.98
C GLY A 276 27.68 1.40 16.85
N LEU A 277 28.92 1.29 17.31
CA LEU A 277 29.60 2.37 18.01
C LEU A 277 29.90 3.53 17.02
N PRO A 278 30.24 4.73 17.53
CA PRO A 278 30.66 5.83 16.68
C PRO A 278 31.76 5.42 15.68
N GLU A 279 31.59 5.84 14.43
CA GLU A 279 32.43 5.52 13.26
C GLU A 279 32.32 4.07 12.76
N GLN A 280 31.43 3.26 13.36
CA GLN A 280 31.14 1.87 12.96
C GLN A 280 29.64 1.67 12.71
N GLU A 281 28.89 2.75 12.55
CA GLU A 281 27.44 2.68 12.37
C GLU A 281 27.08 2.08 11.01
N VAL A 282 26.21 1.08 11.06
CA VAL A 282 25.66 0.39 9.90
C VAL A 282 24.15 0.59 9.86
N ALA A 283 23.64 1.03 8.71
CA ALA A 283 22.22 1.20 8.45
C ALA A 283 21.51 -0.16 8.52
N ARG A 284 20.42 -0.25 9.29
CA ARG A 284 19.65 -1.49 9.48
C ARG A 284 18.22 -1.38 8.96
N VAL A 285 17.64 -0.20 9.05
CA VAL A 285 16.29 0.10 8.59
C VAL A 285 16.26 1.47 7.94
N ILE A 286 15.52 1.56 6.84
CA ILE A 286 15.29 2.79 6.10
C ILE A 286 13.78 2.95 5.97
N TRP A 287 13.26 4.09 6.43
CA TRP A 287 11.91 4.54 6.15
C TRP A 287 11.93 5.65 5.11
N ARG A 288 10.88 5.69 4.31
CA ARG A 288 10.55 6.82 3.45
C ARG A 288 9.09 7.20 3.64
N ARG A 289 8.86 8.50 3.69
CA ARG A 289 7.54 9.10 3.58
C ARG A 289 7.52 10.06 2.39
N SER A 290 6.45 10.02 1.62
CA SER A 290 6.19 10.98 0.54
C SER A 290 4.74 11.44 0.64
N LEU A 291 4.52 12.74 0.79
CA LEU A 291 3.20 13.37 0.75
C LEU A 291 2.99 14.01 -0.61
N TYR A 292 1.82 13.79 -1.19
CA TYR A 292 1.43 14.31 -2.48
C TYR A 292 0.38 15.41 -2.29
N SER A 293 0.59 16.55 -2.96
CA SER A 293 -0.46 17.57 -3.08
C SER A 293 -1.54 17.09 -4.05
N VAL A 294 -2.66 17.81 -4.10
CA VAL A 294 -3.72 17.55 -5.09
C VAL A 294 -3.19 17.70 -6.53
N GLU A 295 -2.22 18.61 -6.74
CA GLU A 295 -1.63 18.91 -8.05
C GLU A 295 -0.54 17.92 -8.48
N ASP A 296 0.10 17.22 -7.53
CA ASP A 296 1.18 16.24 -7.75
C ASP A 296 0.77 14.83 -7.28
N THR A 297 -0.54 14.56 -7.24
CA THR A 297 -1.05 13.27 -6.79
C THR A 297 -0.81 12.19 -7.84
N GLN A 298 -0.58 10.97 -7.36
CA GLN A 298 -0.24 9.83 -8.18
C GLN A 298 -1.32 8.79 -8.02
N ALA A 299 -1.73 8.12 -9.09
CA ALA A 299 -2.68 7.01 -8.95
C ALA A 299 -2.06 5.91 -8.06
N ILE A 300 -2.87 5.34 -7.16
CA ILE A 300 -2.44 4.24 -6.28
C ILE A 300 -1.96 3.05 -7.11
N SER A 301 -2.62 2.77 -8.23
CA SER A 301 -2.24 1.73 -9.19
C SER A 301 -0.85 1.97 -9.77
N VAL A 302 -0.54 3.19 -10.19
CA VAL A 302 0.78 3.59 -10.73
C VAL A 302 1.88 3.40 -9.69
N LEU A 303 1.65 3.82 -8.44
CA LEU A 303 2.61 3.59 -7.36
C LEU A 303 2.81 2.10 -7.08
N SER A 304 1.72 1.32 -7.04
CA SER A 304 1.76 -0.13 -6.80
C SER A 304 2.50 -0.87 -7.91
N GLU A 305 2.26 -0.51 -9.17
CA GLU A 305 2.97 -1.07 -10.33
C GLU A 305 4.45 -0.70 -10.30
N ALA A 306 4.80 0.55 -10.01
CA ALA A 306 6.19 1.00 -9.88
C ALA A 306 6.95 0.21 -8.81
N LEU A 307 6.33 0.00 -7.65
CA LEU A 307 6.91 -0.81 -6.57
C LEU A 307 7.04 -2.28 -6.97
N THR A 308 6.02 -2.84 -7.62
CA THR A 308 6.03 -4.22 -8.12
C THR A 308 7.11 -4.43 -9.19
N LYS A 309 7.29 -3.46 -10.08
CA LYS A 309 8.37 -3.46 -11.08
C LYS A 309 9.74 -3.41 -10.42
N LYS A 310 9.88 -2.67 -9.31
CA LYS A 310 11.16 -2.53 -8.59
C LYS A 310 11.50 -3.76 -7.74
N TYR A 311 10.55 -4.29 -6.98
CA TYR A 311 10.77 -5.33 -5.96
C TYR A 311 10.24 -6.72 -6.35
N GLY A 312 9.55 -6.85 -7.48
CA GLY A 312 8.83 -8.05 -7.88
C GLY A 312 7.40 -8.07 -7.33
N GLN A 313 6.67 -9.17 -7.58
CA GLN A 313 5.31 -9.36 -7.09
C GLN A 313 5.28 -9.39 -5.55
N PRO A 314 4.45 -8.56 -4.89
CA PRO A 314 4.31 -8.61 -3.45
C PRO A 314 3.70 -9.94 -3.02
N GLN A 315 4.22 -10.52 -1.95
CA GLN A 315 3.65 -11.72 -1.33
C GLN A 315 2.27 -11.42 -0.76
N LEU A 316 2.03 -10.20 -0.30
CA LEU A 316 0.72 -9.74 0.09
C LEU A 316 0.47 -8.33 -0.44
N GLN A 317 -0.70 -8.16 -1.07
CA GLN A 317 -1.29 -6.87 -1.41
C GLN A 317 -2.71 -6.83 -0.84
N ALA A 318 -3.02 -5.81 -0.04
CA ALA A 318 -4.34 -5.68 0.58
C ALA A 318 -4.75 -4.21 0.72
N THR A 319 -6.03 -3.92 0.47
CA THR A 319 -6.62 -2.60 0.69
C THR A 319 -7.49 -2.64 1.95
N GLY A 320 -7.34 -1.66 2.82
CA GLY A 320 -8.10 -1.56 4.06
C GLY A 320 -7.71 -2.64 5.10
N ASN A 321 -8.68 -3.05 5.92
CA ASN A 321 -8.44 -4.00 6.99
C ASN A 321 -8.10 -5.39 6.44
N HIS A 322 -6.98 -5.96 6.87
CA HIS A 322 -6.56 -7.32 6.50
C HIS A 322 -6.22 -8.11 7.77
N SER A 323 -6.71 -9.35 7.90
CA SER A 323 -6.61 -10.15 9.14
C SER A 323 -5.18 -10.35 9.65
N ARG A 324 -4.20 -10.32 8.75
CA ARG A 324 -2.77 -10.54 9.05
C ARG A 324 -1.92 -9.29 9.20
N ILE A 325 -2.46 -8.11 8.86
CA ILE A 325 -1.72 -6.84 9.02
C ILE A 325 -2.39 -6.03 10.12
N ASN A 326 -1.62 -5.75 11.16
CA ASN A 326 -2.06 -4.91 12.27
C ASN A 326 -1.80 -3.43 11.98
N HIS A 327 -2.62 -2.57 12.57
CA HIS A 327 -2.48 -1.10 12.52
C HIS A 327 -2.54 -0.51 11.11
N VAL A 328 -3.35 -1.12 10.23
CA VAL A 328 -3.61 -0.56 8.91
C VAL A 328 -4.46 0.69 9.05
N ARG A 329 -4.13 1.75 8.31
CA ARG A 329 -4.96 2.95 8.24
C ARG A 329 -6.10 2.73 7.25
N SER A 330 -7.28 3.29 7.54
CA SER A 330 -8.48 3.11 6.72
C SER A 330 -8.21 3.46 5.25
N GLY A 331 -8.74 2.65 4.34
CA GLY A 331 -8.58 2.79 2.89
C GLY A 331 -7.15 2.57 2.35
N SER A 332 -6.15 2.32 3.18
CA SER A 332 -4.76 2.21 2.70
C SER A 332 -4.51 0.92 1.90
N THR A 333 -3.76 1.04 0.81
CA THR A 333 -3.22 -0.09 0.05
C THR A 333 -1.85 -0.49 0.60
N ASN A 334 -1.72 -1.73 1.06
CA ASN A 334 -0.52 -2.27 1.69
C ASN A 334 0.12 -3.29 0.76
N LEU A 335 1.44 -3.16 0.54
CA LEU A 335 2.24 -4.12 -0.21
C LEU A 335 3.38 -4.65 0.67
N VAL A 336 3.62 -5.96 0.62
CA VAL A 336 4.56 -6.62 1.53
C VAL A 336 5.45 -7.58 0.76
N TRP A 337 6.77 -7.42 0.94
CA TRP A 337 7.79 -8.38 0.55
C TRP A 337 8.60 -8.85 1.73
N LEU A 338 8.67 -10.17 1.91
CA LEU A 338 9.37 -10.80 3.03
C LEU A 338 10.29 -11.91 2.53
N THR A 339 11.50 -11.96 3.09
CA THR A 339 12.40 -13.11 2.91
C THR A 339 12.73 -13.80 4.22
N SER A 340 12.93 -15.11 4.12
CA SER A 340 13.29 -16.01 5.20
C SER A 340 14.70 -15.71 5.68
N ARG A 341 15.14 -16.34 6.77
CA ARG A 341 16.53 -16.23 7.26
C ARG A 341 17.56 -16.63 6.22
N GLU A 342 17.18 -17.47 5.27
CA GLU A 342 17.99 -18.00 4.18
C GLU A 342 17.94 -17.10 2.93
N GLY A 343 17.15 -16.01 2.96
CA GLY A 343 16.99 -15.09 1.84
C GLY A 343 15.99 -15.55 0.78
N THR A 344 15.18 -16.57 1.05
CA THR A 344 14.12 -17.01 0.12
C THR A 344 12.82 -16.26 0.38
N PRO A 345 12.01 -15.92 -0.64
CA PRO A 345 10.68 -15.34 -0.43
C PRO A 345 9.85 -16.16 0.57
N LEU A 346 9.24 -15.49 1.55
CA LEU A 346 8.31 -16.10 2.52
C LEU A 346 6.88 -15.99 2.01
N PRO A 347 6.27 -17.06 1.47
CA PRO A 347 4.89 -17.00 1.00
C PRO A 347 3.93 -16.76 2.17
N PRO A 348 2.77 -16.11 1.93
CA PRO A 348 1.71 -16.06 2.91
C PRO A 348 1.29 -17.48 3.29
N PRO A 349 1.09 -17.77 4.59
CA PRO A 349 0.71 -19.10 5.02
C PRO A 349 -0.74 -19.40 4.62
N THR A 350 -1.00 -20.63 4.18
CA THR A 350 -2.35 -21.07 3.79
C THR A 350 -3.30 -21.28 4.97
N SER A 351 -2.77 -21.46 6.19
CA SER A 351 -3.55 -21.62 7.42
C SER A 351 -3.15 -20.59 8.46
N GLU A 352 -4.14 -19.91 9.04
CA GLU A 352 -3.96 -18.90 10.09
C GLU A 352 -3.43 -19.49 11.41
N PHE A 353 -3.68 -20.78 11.68
CA PHE A 353 -3.34 -21.42 12.96
C PHE A 353 -2.03 -22.22 12.93
N SER A 354 -1.11 -21.88 12.02
CA SER A 354 0.17 -22.59 11.86
C SER A 354 1.33 -21.82 12.47
N ASN A 355 2.40 -22.53 12.87
CA ASN A 355 3.65 -21.88 13.28
C ASN A 355 4.24 -21.01 12.15
N ALA A 356 4.00 -21.40 10.89
CA ALA A 356 4.36 -20.60 9.73
C ALA A 356 3.59 -19.26 9.71
N ALA A 357 2.29 -19.26 10.03
CA ALA A 357 1.51 -18.04 10.20
C ALA A 357 2.03 -17.15 11.31
N MET A 358 2.27 -17.70 12.50
CA MET A 358 2.81 -16.90 13.60
C MET A 358 4.17 -16.27 13.26
N ASN A 359 5.06 -17.00 12.59
CA ASN A 359 6.35 -16.48 12.15
C ASN A 359 6.19 -15.40 11.08
N TRP A 360 5.35 -15.64 10.07
CA TRP A 360 5.07 -14.69 9.01
C TRP A 360 4.44 -13.39 9.55
N GLU A 361 3.49 -13.51 10.47
CA GLU A 361 2.84 -12.38 11.13
C GLU A 361 3.80 -11.59 12.02
N THR A 362 4.72 -12.27 12.69
CA THR A 362 5.81 -11.62 13.43
C THR A 362 6.70 -10.81 12.48
N CYS A 363 7.00 -11.34 11.28
CA CYS A 363 7.78 -10.63 10.27
C CYS A 363 7.06 -9.40 9.73
N VAL A 364 5.80 -9.55 9.30
CA VAL A 364 5.07 -8.43 8.68
C VAL A 364 4.73 -7.34 9.69
N ASN A 365 4.34 -7.70 10.92
CA ASN A 365 3.80 -6.73 11.88
C ASN A 365 4.85 -6.09 12.79
N GLY A 366 6.11 -6.54 12.76
CA GLY A 366 7.18 -5.93 13.51
C GLY A 366 7.43 -4.48 13.09
N LEU A 367 7.82 -4.29 11.83
CA LEU A 367 8.13 -2.97 11.28
C LEU A 367 6.92 -2.37 10.60
N LYS A 368 6.58 -1.14 10.98
CA LYS A 368 5.52 -0.34 10.34
C LYS A 368 6.11 0.44 9.16
N PRO A 369 5.36 0.58 8.03
CA PRO A 369 5.78 1.39 6.89
C PRO A 369 6.00 2.85 7.25
N GLN A 370 5.16 3.40 8.13
CA GLN A 370 5.37 4.71 8.72
C GLN A 370 6.39 4.61 9.87
N PHE A 371 7.33 5.56 9.94
CA PHE A 371 8.19 5.67 11.11
C PHE A 371 7.36 5.99 12.36
N ALA A 372 7.70 5.31 13.44
CA ALA A 372 7.09 5.47 14.75
C ALA A 372 8.15 5.12 15.79
N THR A 373 8.08 5.74 16.97
CA THR A 373 9.07 5.50 18.05
C THR A 373 9.02 4.07 18.59
N ARG A 374 7.90 3.37 18.42
CA ARG A 374 7.73 1.97 18.80
C ARG A 374 7.66 1.09 17.55
N GLN A 375 8.73 0.36 17.30
CA GLN A 375 8.85 -0.63 16.24
C GLN A 375 9.20 -1.98 16.86
N GLY A 376 8.71 -3.06 16.25
CA GLY A 376 9.14 -4.42 16.54
C GLY A 376 10.05 -4.94 15.44
N TRP A 377 10.84 -5.96 15.75
CA TRP A 377 11.59 -6.71 14.76
C TRP A 377 11.88 -8.11 15.27
N SER A 378 12.13 -9.03 14.34
CA SER A 378 12.39 -10.43 14.65
C SER A 378 13.65 -10.94 13.98
N SER A 379 14.41 -11.76 14.70
CA SER A 379 15.51 -12.52 14.09
C SER A 379 15.03 -13.59 13.11
N GLY A 380 13.72 -13.88 13.07
CA GLY A 380 13.06 -14.85 12.19
C GLY A 380 13.03 -14.47 10.71
N CYS A 381 13.30 -13.21 10.39
CA CYS A 381 13.05 -12.63 9.07
C CYS A 381 14.33 -11.96 8.58
N ASN A 382 14.70 -12.15 7.32
CA ASN A 382 15.84 -11.44 6.74
C ASN A 382 15.37 -10.10 6.20
N LEU A 383 15.11 -10.00 4.89
CA LEU A 383 14.64 -8.77 4.28
C LEU A 383 13.14 -8.58 4.53
N THR A 384 12.75 -7.35 4.83
CA THR A 384 11.37 -6.91 4.92
C THR A 384 11.23 -5.59 4.20
N ILE A 385 10.37 -5.58 3.19
CA ILE A 385 9.94 -4.39 2.48
C ILE A 385 8.45 -4.27 2.71
N ARG A 386 8.00 -3.14 3.23
CA ARG A 386 6.57 -2.85 3.31
C ARG A 386 6.29 -1.47 2.76
N ALA A 387 5.22 -1.35 2.00
CA ALA A 387 4.68 -0.08 1.54
C ALA A 387 3.23 0.05 2.00
N GLU A 388 2.84 1.27 2.35
CA GLU A 388 1.47 1.66 2.66
C GLU A 388 1.16 2.94 1.88
N ILE A 389 0.19 2.85 0.99
CA ILE A 389 -0.29 3.95 0.15
C ILE A 389 -1.64 4.38 0.71
N LEU A 390 -1.72 5.62 1.18
CA LEU A 390 -2.97 6.21 1.64
C LEU A 390 -3.69 6.92 0.51
N PRO A 391 -5.00 6.72 0.34
CA PRO A 391 -5.80 7.49 -0.60
C PRO A 391 -5.99 8.96 -0.15
N GLN A 392 -6.31 9.82 -1.12
CA GLN A 392 -6.91 11.13 -0.87
C GLN A 392 -8.35 10.94 -0.35
N PRO A 393 -8.80 11.72 0.64
CA PRO A 393 -10.18 11.64 1.13
C PRO A 393 -11.23 11.87 0.04
N GLU A 394 -10.93 12.76 -0.91
CA GLU A 394 -11.85 13.17 -1.97
C GLU A 394 -11.79 12.25 -3.20
N ASN A 395 -10.75 11.43 -3.32
CA ASN A 395 -10.59 10.49 -4.42
C ASN A 395 -9.76 9.27 -3.98
N GLY A 396 -10.45 8.16 -3.73
CA GLY A 396 -9.86 6.89 -3.29
C GLY A 396 -8.82 6.28 -4.25
N LEU A 397 -8.77 6.71 -5.51
CA LEU A 397 -7.84 6.20 -6.53
C LEU A 397 -6.51 6.94 -6.54
N LEU A 398 -6.43 8.12 -5.91
CA LEU A 398 -5.26 8.98 -5.91
C LEU A 398 -4.54 8.91 -4.56
N ALA A 399 -3.23 8.81 -4.59
CA ALA A 399 -2.40 8.69 -3.40
C ALA A 399 -2.20 10.07 -2.75
N ARG A 400 -2.55 10.17 -1.47
CA ARG A 400 -2.16 11.29 -0.61
C ARG A 400 -0.78 11.10 -0.03
N GLU A 401 -0.45 9.87 0.33
CA GLU A 401 0.78 9.58 1.06
C GLU A 401 1.30 8.17 0.73
N LEU A 402 2.60 8.05 0.50
CA LEU A 402 3.32 6.80 0.40
C LEU A 402 4.28 6.67 1.60
N ASN A 403 4.06 5.67 2.42
CA ASN A 403 4.97 5.26 3.48
C ASN A 403 5.65 3.94 3.10
N MET A 404 6.94 3.84 3.35
CA MET A 404 7.71 2.65 3.03
C MET A 404 8.75 2.38 4.10
N VAL A 405 9.02 1.10 4.34
CA VAL A 405 10.15 0.63 5.14
C VAL A 405 10.89 -0.48 4.41
N VAL A 406 12.22 -0.43 4.43
CA VAL A 406 13.10 -1.53 4.04
C VAL A 406 14.05 -1.83 5.19
N ALA A 407 14.11 -3.10 5.59
CA ALA A 407 14.95 -3.54 6.69
C ALA A 407 15.50 -4.94 6.47
N ASN A 408 16.71 -5.17 6.96
CA ASN A 408 17.13 -6.52 7.30
C ASN A 408 16.84 -6.75 8.79
N GLN A 409 15.72 -7.39 9.12
CA GLN A 409 15.24 -7.53 10.50
C GLN A 409 16.16 -8.39 11.36
N ARG A 410 16.75 -9.44 10.78
CA ARG A 410 17.72 -10.30 11.46
C ARG A 410 18.98 -9.53 11.84
N ASP A 411 19.52 -8.80 10.89
CA ASP A 411 20.70 -7.96 11.10
C ASP A 411 20.42 -6.83 12.07
N LEU A 412 19.22 -6.23 12.02
CA LEU A 412 18.77 -5.26 13.01
C LEU A 412 18.73 -5.87 14.41
N TYR A 413 18.11 -7.05 14.57
CA TYR A 413 18.00 -7.74 15.85
C TYR A 413 19.38 -7.99 16.48
N HIS A 414 20.29 -8.58 15.71
CA HIS A 414 21.62 -8.90 16.19
C HIS A 414 22.49 -7.66 16.38
N GLY A 415 22.41 -6.70 15.45
CA GLY A 415 23.14 -5.43 15.52
C GLY A 415 22.73 -4.61 16.74
N ASP A 416 21.44 -4.51 17.05
CA ASP A 416 20.93 -3.81 18.23
C ASP A 416 21.41 -4.46 19.53
N THR A 417 21.35 -5.80 19.61
CA THR A 417 21.84 -6.56 20.77
C THR A 417 23.35 -6.32 20.98
N GLN A 418 24.14 -6.41 19.91
CA GLN A 418 25.58 -6.17 19.96
C GLN A 418 25.91 -4.74 20.36
N PHE A 419 25.21 -3.77 19.77
CA PHE A 419 25.38 -2.35 20.06
C PHE A 419 25.09 -2.04 21.54
N LYS A 420 23.96 -2.52 22.09
CA LYS A 420 23.63 -2.34 23.51
C LYS A 420 24.69 -2.93 24.44
N ASN A 421 25.19 -4.13 24.11
CA ASN A 421 26.27 -4.74 24.86
C ASN A 421 27.58 -3.95 24.78
N ALA A 422 27.95 -3.47 23.60
CA ALA A 422 29.15 -2.65 23.41
C ALA A 422 29.06 -1.33 24.18
N MET A 423 27.91 -0.66 24.15
CA MET A 423 27.65 0.56 24.90
C MET A 423 27.79 0.37 26.42
N ARG A 424 27.28 -0.74 26.95
CA ARG A 424 27.46 -1.10 28.37
C ARG A 424 28.94 -1.30 28.73
N ILE A 425 29.69 -2.03 27.90
CA ILE A 425 31.12 -2.28 28.14
C ILE A 425 31.91 -0.97 28.14
N VAL A 426 31.71 -0.10 27.15
CA VAL A 426 32.40 1.19 27.08
C VAL A 426 32.06 2.08 28.29
N SER A 427 30.81 2.04 28.76
CA SER A 427 30.38 2.74 29.97
C SER A 427 31.11 2.22 31.22
N GLU A 428 31.18 0.90 31.41
CA GLU A 428 31.86 0.27 32.54
C GLU A 428 33.38 0.59 32.54
N GLU A 429 34.02 0.59 31.38
CA GLU A 429 35.43 0.97 31.23
C GLU A 429 35.66 2.45 31.58
N LYS A 430 34.76 3.34 31.13
CA LYS A 430 34.82 4.76 31.46
C LYS A 430 34.72 4.99 32.96
N LEU A 431 33.72 4.41 33.61
CA LEU A 431 33.53 4.51 35.07
C LEU A 431 34.74 3.97 35.84
N ARG A 432 35.32 2.84 35.38
CA ARG A 432 36.53 2.28 35.97
C ARG A 432 37.72 3.23 35.83
N SER A 433 37.89 3.86 34.67
CA SER A 433 38.98 4.82 34.41
C SER A 433 38.84 6.09 35.26
N GLU A 434 37.62 6.60 35.45
CA GLU A 434 37.33 7.75 36.30
C GLU A 434 37.57 7.42 37.78
N SER A 435 37.19 6.22 38.24
CA SER A 435 37.43 5.77 39.62
C SER A 435 38.91 5.48 39.95
N ALA A 436 39.73 5.25 38.93
CA ALA A 436 41.15 4.95 39.08
C ALA A 436 42.03 6.22 39.03
N ALA A 437 41.49 7.37 38.63
CA ALA A 437 42.21 8.63 38.69
C ALA A 437 42.37 9.04 40.16
N PRO A 438 43.61 9.23 40.68
CA PRO A 438 43.80 9.67 42.06
C PRO A 438 43.15 11.05 42.25
N ASP A 439 42.45 11.26 43.37
CA ASP A 439 41.99 12.58 43.80
C ASP A 439 43.22 13.50 43.89
N LEU A 440 43.34 14.44 42.95
CA LEU A 440 44.44 15.40 42.84
C LEU A 440 44.17 16.69 43.62
#